data_AF-A0A9W9ZUD3-F1
#
_entry.id   AF-A0A9W9ZUD3-F1
#
_cell.length_a   1.000
_cell.length_b   1.000
_cell.length_c   1.000
_cell.angle_alpha   90.00
_cell.angle_beta   90.00
_cell.angle_gamma   90.00
#
_symmetry.space_group_name_H-M   'P 1'
#
loop_
_entity.id
_entity.type
_entity.pdbx_description
1 polymer ?
#
loop_
_entity_poly.entity_id
_entity_poly.type
_entity_poly.pdbx_seq_one_letter_code
_entity_poly.pdbx_strand_id
1 'polypeptide(L)'
;MSPHYFKPIHFDGPDPSYEIKPGDEEKAKQFLPTPDVDGNDQYQVLSWDMEFHGAHGNNLPTPRRAFSTRWLGDDAVKEDRPWMNLPPSHAMENLKLGNKLVDSG
;
A
#
# COMPACT_ATOMS: atom_id res chain seq x y z
N MET A 1 29.28 -8.40 -23.22
CA MET A 1 28.68 -8.79 -21.93
C MET A 1 27.18 -8.58 -22.07
N SER A 2 26.36 -9.63 -21.93
CA SER A 2 24.90 -9.51 -22.08
C SER A 2 24.31 -8.95 -20.78
N PRO A 3 23.45 -7.93 -20.81
CA PRO A 3 22.83 -7.42 -19.59
C PRO A 3 21.94 -8.50 -18.96
N HIS A 4 22.11 -8.72 -17.66
CA HIS A 4 21.24 -9.59 -16.89
C HIS A 4 19.87 -8.92 -16.76
N TYR A 5 18.99 -9.14 -17.74
CA TYR A 5 17.61 -8.71 -17.66
C TYR A 5 16.90 -9.39 -16.49
N PHE A 6 16.10 -8.59 -15.79
CA PHE A 6 15.18 -9.02 -14.75
C PHE A 6 14.37 -10.23 -15.23
N LYS A 7 14.42 -11.33 -14.48
CA LYS A 7 13.52 -12.47 -14.66
C LYS A 7 12.33 -12.28 -13.72
N PRO A 8 11.11 -12.02 -14.22
CA PRO A 8 9.94 -11.93 -13.36
C PRO A 8 9.79 -13.23 -12.59
N ILE A 9 9.73 -13.13 -11.27
CA ILE A 9 9.38 -14.25 -10.40
C ILE A 9 7.87 -14.31 -10.42
N HIS A 10 7.30 -15.46 -10.80
CA HIS A 10 5.86 -15.68 -10.72
C HIS A 10 5.44 -15.57 -9.26
N PHE A 11 4.52 -14.65 -8.96
CA PHE A 11 3.97 -14.46 -7.63
C PHE A 11 2.64 -15.22 -7.57
N ASP A 12 2.64 -16.39 -6.94
CA ASP A 12 1.47 -17.29 -6.81
C ASP A 12 0.37 -16.75 -5.88
N GLY A 13 0.45 -15.48 -5.48
CA GLY A 13 -0.39 -14.88 -4.45
C GLY A 13 0.25 -14.97 -3.05
N PRO A 14 -0.33 -14.29 -2.06
CA PRO A 14 0.14 -14.41 -0.68
C PRO A 14 -0.12 -15.83 -0.16
N ASP A 15 0.79 -16.34 0.68
CA ASP A 15 0.58 -17.58 1.43
C ASP A 15 -0.75 -17.50 2.19
N PRO A 16 -1.69 -18.45 2.03
CA PRO A 16 -3.00 -18.41 2.67
C PRO A 16 -2.95 -18.43 4.21
N SER A 17 -1.79 -18.63 4.82
CA SER A 17 -1.57 -18.59 6.27
C SER A 17 -1.32 -17.19 6.86
N TYR A 18 -1.46 -16.10 6.09
CA TYR A 18 -1.29 -14.75 6.65
C TYR A 18 -2.33 -14.48 7.76
N GLU A 19 -1.84 -13.99 8.90
CA GLU A 19 -2.69 -13.52 9.99
C GLU A 19 -2.82 -12.00 9.89
N ILE A 20 -4.05 -11.50 9.74
CA ILE A 20 -4.33 -10.07 9.86
C ILE A 20 -4.39 -9.77 11.36
N LYS A 21 -3.39 -9.05 11.86
CA LYS A 21 -3.42 -8.51 13.22
C LYS A 21 -4.03 -7.12 13.15
N PRO A 22 -5.28 -6.91 13.60
CA PRO A 22 -5.80 -5.57 13.75
C PRO A 22 -4.82 -4.75 14.61
N GLY A 23 -4.57 -3.52 14.20
CA GLY A 23 -3.76 -2.60 14.97
C GLY A 23 -4.40 -2.37 16.34
N ASP A 24 -3.58 -2.27 17.38
CA ASP A 24 -4.04 -1.87 18.71
C ASP A 24 -4.18 -0.34 18.71
N GLU A 25 -5.42 0.15 18.57
CA GLU A 25 -5.69 1.60 18.47
C GLU A 25 -5.30 2.38 19.73
N GLU A 26 -5.38 1.76 20.91
CA GLU A 26 -4.93 2.40 22.15
C GLU A 26 -3.41 2.57 22.15
N LYS A 27 -2.67 1.57 21.64
CA LYS A 27 -1.24 1.72 21.38
C LYS A 27 -0.95 2.69 20.24
N ALA A 28 -1.86 2.87 19.28
CA ALA A 28 -1.64 3.81 18.18
C ALA A 28 -1.52 5.26 18.68
N LYS A 29 -2.23 5.60 19.77
CA LYS A 29 -2.17 6.92 20.43
C LYS A 29 -0.78 7.30 20.96
N GLN A 30 0.13 6.32 21.12
CA GLN A 30 1.50 6.58 21.56
C GLN A 30 2.43 7.02 20.42
N PHE A 31 2.02 6.83 19.16
CA PHE A 31 2.80 7.27 18.01
C PHE A 31 2.57 8.75 17.74
N LEU A 32 3.61 9.40 17.21
CA LEU A 32 3.46 10.78 16.72
C LEU A 32 2.44 10.80 15.58
N PRO A 33 1.60 11.84 15.49
CA PRO A 33 0.70 12.00 14.35
C PRO A 33 1.51 12.07 13.07
N THR A 34 0.94 11.62 11.96
CA THR A 34 1.55 11.79 10.64
C THR A 34 1.82 13.28 10.42
N PRO A 35 3.07 13.68 10.12
CA PRO A 35 3.36 15.08 9.88
C PRO A 35 2.63 15.55 8.61
N ASP A 36 2.25 16.83 8.61
CA ASP A 36 1.76 17.48 7.39
C ASP A 36 2.93 17.67 6.42
N VAL A 37 3.15 16.69 5.56
CA VAL A 37 4.28 16.67 4.61
C VAL A 37 4.09 17.65 3.46
N ASP A 38 2.86 18.05 3.17
CA ASP A 38 2.53 18.96 2.07
C ASP A 38 2.56 20.43 2.53
N GLY A 39 2.16 20.70 3.78
CA GLY A 39 2.15 22.04 4.38
C GLY A 39 3.42 22.43 5.14
N ASN A 40 4.37 21.50 5.34
CA ASN A 40 5.61 21.76 6.09
C ASN A 40 6.83 21.86 5.15
N ASP A 41 7.46 23.04 5.14
CA ASP A 41 8.64 23.37 4.33
C ASP A 41 9.93 22.63 4.74
N GLN A 42 9.92 21.94 5.88
CA GLN A 42 11.03 21.12 6.35
C GLN A 42 11.22 19.83 5.53
N TYR A 43 10.21 19.41 4.77
CA TYR A 43 10.25 18.19 3.96
C TYR A 43 10.39 18.52 2.48
N GLN A 44 11.39 17.93 1.84
CA GLN A 44 11.48 17.93 0.38
C GLN A 44 10.64 16.79 -0.17
N VAL A 45 9.41 17.10 -0.60
CA VAL A 45 8.57 16.15 -1.32
C VAL A 45 9.09 15.99 -2.74
N LEU A 46 9.47 14.77 -3.10
CA LEU A 46 9.88 14.43 -4.46
C LEU A 46 8.72 13.72 -5.16
N SER A 47 8.29 14.28 -6.28
CA SER A 47 7.13 13.82 -7.05
C SER A 47 7.49 13.67 -8.53
N TRP A 48 6.94 12.64 -9.17
CA TRP A 48 7.21 12.29 -10.56
C TRP A 48 5.97 11.71 -11.22
N ASP A 49 5.73 12.09 -12.47
CA ASP A 49 4.78 11.38 -13.33
C ASP A 49 5.39 10.05 -13.76
N MET A 50 4.77 8.94 -13.36
CA MET A 50 5.29 7.59 -13.64
C MET A 50 4.36 6.83 -14.58
N GLU A 51 4.93 6.26 -15.64
CA GLU A 51 4.23 5.30 -16.51
C GLU A 51 4.39 3.85 -16.00
N PHE A 52 5.56 3.52 -15.45
CA PHE A 52 5.85 2.21 -14.86
C PHE A 52 6.82 2.36 -13.68
N HIS A 53 6.62 1.57 -12.63
CA HIS A 53 7.50 1.55 -11.46
C HIS A 53 7.97 0.12 -11.15
N GLY A 54 9.18 0.01 -10.60
CA GLY A 54 9.77 -1.24 -10.18
C GLY A 54 10.80 -1.02 -9.09
N ALA A 55 11.23 -2.11 -8.44
CA ALA A 55 12.28 -2.06 -7.43
C ALA A 55 13.33 -3.13 -7.73
N HIS A 56 14.61 -2.77 -7.61
CA HIS A 56 15.69 -3.74 -7.71
C HIS A 56 15.60 -4.80 -6.59
N GLY A 57 16.13 -5.99 -6.88
CA GLY A 57 16.34 -7.03 -5.88
C GLY A 57 17.24 -6.55 -4.74
N ASN A 58 17.01 -7.07 -3.53
CA ASN A 58 17.86 -6.76 -2.38
C ASN A 58 19.09 -7.67 -2.40
N ASN A 59 20.24 -7.15 -2.82
CA ASN A 59 21.52 -7.89 -2.87
C ASN A 59 22.38 -7.70 -1.61
N LEU A 60 21.83 -7.11 -0.54
CA LEU A 60 22.53 -6.86 0.72
C LEU A 60 22.17 -7.90 1.78
N PRO A 61 23.06 -8.15 2.77
CA PRO A 61 22.77 -9.05 3.88
C PRO A 61 21.73 -8.46 4.86
N THR A 62 21.41 -7.17 4.75
CA THR A 62 20.43 -6.50 5.61
C THR A 62 19.04 -6.48 4.97
N PRO A 63 17.95 -6.63 5.74
CA PRO A 63 16.59 -6.55 5.21
C PRO A 63 16.23 -5.14 4.72
N ARG A 64 15.62 -5.04 3.53
CA ARG A 64 14.94 -3.81 3.10
C ARG A 64 13.56 -3.73 3.76
N ARG A 65 13.35 -2.72 4.59
CA ARG A 65 12.04 -2.39 5.18
C ARG A 65 11.45 -1.19 4.45
N ALA A 66 10.17 -1.24 4.12
CA ALA A 66 9.46 -0.15 3.46
C ALA A 66 8.10 0.05 4.14
N PHE A 67 7.66 1.29 4.21
CA PHE A 67 6.31 1.68 4.58
C PHE A 67 5.63 2.24 3.33
N SER A 68 4.46 1.71 2.98
CA SER A 68 3.70 2.15 1.80
C SER A 68 2.29 2.50 2.26
N THR A 69 1.88 3.73 1.97
CA THR A 69 0.51 4.19 2.13
C THR A 69 -0.10 4.43 0.76
N ARG A 70 -1.42 4.36 0.70
CA ARG A 70 -2.20 4.68 -0.49
C ARG A 70 -3.25 5.68 -0.07
N TRP A 71 -3.31 6.79 -0.77
CA TRP A 71 -4.29 7.84 -0.57
C TRP A 71 -5.22 7.80 -1.78
N LEU A 72 -6.51 7.94 -1.53
CA LEU A 72 -7.54 7.92 -2.55
C LEU A 72 -8.24 9.27 -2.52
N GLY A 73 -8.70 9.75 -3.67
CA GLY A 73 -9.53 10.95 -3.73
C GLY A 73 -10.89 10.72 -3.09
N ASP A 74 -11.54 11.81 -2.68
CA ASP A 74 -12.89 11.79 -2.11
C ASP A 74 -13.96 11.28 -3.12
N ASP A 75 -13.61 11.25 -4.39
CA ASP A 75 -14.41 10.73 -5.50
C ASP A 75 -14.15 9.23 -5.80
N ALA A 76 -13.25 8.58 -5.06
CA ALA A 76 -12.94 7.18 -5.28
C ALA A 76 -14.16 6.29 -5.01
N VAL A 77 -14.45 5.39 -5.95
CA VAL A 77 -15.56 4.44 -5.88
C VAL A 77 -15.07 3.00 -5.76
N LYS A 78 -15.88 2.15 -5.13
CA LYS A 78 -15.65 0.71 -5.11
C LYS A 78 -15.88 0.14 -6.50
N GLU A 79 -14.84 -0.50 -7.05
CA GLU A 79 -14.88 -1.20 -8.34
C GLU A 79 -14.47 -2.66 -8.21
N ASP A 80 -14.92 -3.47 -9.17
CA ASP A 80 -14.53 -4.87 -9.29
C ASP A 80 -13.09 -4.96 -9.78
N ARG A 81 -12.29 -5.78 -9.10
CA ARG A 81 -10.93 -6.11 -9.56
C ARG A 81 -10.83 -7.60 -9.86
N PRO A 82 -10.40 -7.98 -11.08
CA PRO A 82 -10.32 -9.38 -11.49
C PRO A 82 -9.25 -10.18 -10.72
N TRP A 83 -8.34 -9.50 -10.00
CA TRP A 83 -7.24 -10.12 -9.26
C TRP A 83 -7.21 -9.57 -7.83
N MET A 84 -7.89 -10.25 -6.91
CA MET A 84 -7.95 -9.86 -5.49
C MET A 84 -6.86 -10.60 -4.70
N ASN A 85 -5.84 -9.87 -4.22
CA ASN A 85 -4.77 -10.40 -3.34
C ASN A 85 -4.58 -9.52 -2.09
N LEU A 86 -5.66 -8.94 -1.57
CA LEU A 86 -5.66 -8.42 -0.21
C LEU A 86 -6.83 -9.09 0.51
N PRO A 87 -6.66 -9.59 1.73
CA PRO A 87 -7.81 -9.92 2.53
C PRO A 87 -8.69 -8.67 2.66
N PRO A 88 -10.01 -8.78 2.49
CA PRO A 88 -10.88 -7.75 3.01
C PRO A 88 -10.58 -7.62 4.51
N SER A 89 -10.18 -6.43 4.96
CA SER A 89 -10.21 -6.15 6.39
C SER A 89 -11.65 -6.33 6.87
N HIS A 90 -11.88 -6.90 8.05
CA HIS A 90 -13.21 -6.96 8.66
C HIS A 90 -13.88 -5.57 8.79
N ALA A 91 -13.09 -4.49 8.74
CA ALA A 91 -13.59 -3.11 8.69
C ALA A 91 -14.19 -2.69 7.32
N MET A 92 -13.99 -3.48 6.26
CA MET A 92 -14.50 -3.22 4.90
C MET A 92 -15.72 -4.10 4.61
N GLU A 93 -16.67 -4.11 5.53
CA GLU A 93 -17.97 -4.75 5.35
C GLU A 93 -18.93 -3.78 4.62
N ASN A 94 -19.88 -4.29 3.84
CA ASN A 94 -20.93 -3.50 3.16
C ASN A 94 -20.49 -2.55 2.04
N LEU A 95 -19.24 -2.63 1.56
CA LEU A 95 -18.81 -1.95 0.33
C LEU A 95 -19.59 -2.48 -0.89
N LYS A 96 -20.50 -1.65 -1.42
CA LYS A 96 -21.23 -1.96 -2.66
C LYS A 96 -20.50 -1.38 -3.86
N LEU A 97 -20.50 -2.12 -4.96
CA LEU A 97 -19.99 -1.65 -6.24
C LEU A 97 -20.63 -0.30 -6.61
N GLY A 98 -19.81 0.65 -7.05
CA GLY A 98 -20.23 2.00 -7.42
C GLY A 98 -20.43 2.97 -6.25
N ASN A 99 -20.40 2.52 -4.98
CA ASN A 99 -20.44 3.43 -3.84
C ASN A 99 -19.11 4.18 -3.69
N LYS A 100 -19.18 5.42 -3.21
CA LYS A 100 -17.98 6.14 -2.79
C LYS A 100 -17.35 5.48 -1.58
N LEU A 101 -16.02 5.44 -1.57
CA LEU A 101 -15.25 4.88 -0.46
C LEU A 101 -15.31 5.78 0.80
N VAL A 102 -15.51 7.08 0.63
CA VAL A 102 -15.70 8.00 1.78
C VAL A 102 -16.98 7.72 2.58
N ASP A 103 -17.99 7.09 1.97
CA ASP A 103 -19.27 6.78 2.61
C ASP A 103 -19.26 5.42 3.32
N SER A 104 -18.09 4.74 3.34
CA SER A 104 -17.96 3.34 3.76
C SER A 104 -17.22 3.11 5.07
N GLY A 105 -16.97 4.18 5.84
CA GLY A 105 -16.35 4.17 7.17
C GLY A 105 -17.30 4.59 8.27
#